data_AF-A0A8I2ZY03-F1
#
_entry.id   AF-A0A8I2ZY03-F1
#
_cell.length_a   1.000
_cell.length_b   1.000
_cell.length_c   1.000
_cell.angle_alpha   90.00
_cell.angle_beta   90.00
_cell.angle_gamma   90.00
#
_symmetry.space_group_name_H-M   'P 1'
#
loop_
_entity.id
_entity.type
_entity.pdbx_description
1 polymer ?
#
loop_
_entity_poly.entity_id
_entity_poly.type
_entity_poly.pdbx_seq_one_letter_code
_entity_poly.pdbx_strand_id
1 'polypeptide(L)'
;MTPANAFETHVGKFWLVYSTRAYMRARFELAGPCLLATGTLDGVQQALEHLLDMLKLSRSDNMGLRDIIPAIMLRLDQDRECYDFIRWWSVHDSPGDDLWADSDAPYLIPGGANILSEPDFIDESFPSLDHLNVLLLLELRLVVDIRNLKICHKVLAASKLPEDLWRNIELATLRSPLSSLYQRLSPDALTTAGEVHLEHAQKLGSQLHRANSSFMFALFDPDEALSRVVESYSFGSWEEMVLTLQNSHAAWSGSEGVLDLLRDARLCAALSSEDEMEDMMDTDTFRSGEGRDRTIEELLEDVSVNRLWGYLEDAYANAYWLGPWSDRPSEQRREEARRLWDEEDDDYFGYGTGDSDVED
;
A
#
# COMPACT_ATOMS: atom_id res chain seq x y z
N MET A 1 -16.45 39.11 15.09
CA MET A 1 -15.34 39.82 15.74
C MET A 1 -14.31 38.78 16.13
N THR A 2 -13.04 38.94 15.75
CA THR A 2 -11.98 37.99 16.11
C THR A 2 -11.64 38.15 17.59
N PRO A 3 -11.60 37.07 18.39
CA PRO A 3 -11.15 37.15 19.77
C PRO A 3 -9.72 37.69 19.81
N ALA A 4 -9.43 38.62 20.74
CA ALA A 4 -8.12 39.26 20.83
C ALA A 4 -6.96 38.27 21.07
N ASN A 5 -7.27 37.09 21.60
CA ASN A 5 -6.30 36.04 21.91
C ASN A 5 -6.82 34.65 21.51
N ALA A 6 -7.28 34.52 20.26
CA ALA A 6 -7.87 33.27 19.77
C ALA A 6 -6.90 32.08 19.91
N PHE A 7 -5.60 32.30 19.72
CA PHE A 7 -4.56 31.24 19.76
C PHE A 7 -4.38 30.62 21.13
N GLU A 8 -4.77 31.31 22.22
CA GLU A 8 -4.73 30.75 23.57
C GLU A 8 -6.12 30.35 24.06
N THR A 9 -7.15 31.14 23.71
CA THR A 9 -8.50 30.98 24.26
C THR A 9 -9.41 30.03 23.47
N HIS A 10 -9.03 29.66 22.24
CA HIS A 10 -9.85 28.85 21.33
C HIS A 10 -9.05 27.69 20.69
N VAL A 11 -7.98 27.22 21.34
CA VAL A 11 -7.27 25.98 20.95
C VAL A 11 -8.27 24.81 20.93
N GLY A 12 -8.10 23.89 19.99
CA GLY A 12 -9.02 22.78 19.71
C GLY A 12 -10.33 23.20 19.02
N LYS A 13 -10.76 24.46 19.14
CA LYS A 13 -12.04 24.99 18.60
C LYS A 13 -11.83 26.08 17.56
N PHE A 14 -10.60 26.20 17.03
CA PHE A 14 -10.21 27.34 16.21
C PHE A 14 -11.07 27.47 14.96
N TRP A 15 -11.41 26.35 14.31
CA TRP A 15 -12.27 26.34 13.11
C TRP A 15 -13.71 26.84 13.32
N LEU A 16 -14.23 26.73 14.55
CA LEU A 16 -15.57 27.19 14.90
C LEU A 16 -15.65 28.73 14.93
N VAL A 17 -14.51 29.41 15.06
CA VAL A 17 -14.42 30.87 14.98
C VAL A 17 -14.30 31.30 13.52
N TYR A 18 -15.37 31.80 12.91
CA TYR A 18 -15.38 32.15 11.47
C TYR A 18 -14.19 32.98 10.98
N SER A 19 -13.70 33.94 11.77
CA SER A 19 -12.61 34.82 11.36
C SER A 19 -11.23 34.15 11.33
N THR A 20 -11.03 33.03 12.01
CA THR A 20 -9.74 32.30 12.02
C THR A 20 -9.61 31.33 10.85
N ARG A 21 -10.71 31.02 10.14
CA ARG A 21 -10.70 30.10 8.99
C ARG A 21 -9.79 30.57 7.86
N ALA A 22 -9.69 31.90 7.65
CA ALA A 22 -8.78 32.47 6.67
C ALA A 22 -7.31 32.17 7.01
N TYR A 23 -6.95 32.23 8.30
CA TYR A 23 -5.62 31.85 8.77
C TYR A 23 -5.37 30.35 8.58
N MET A 24 -6.32 29.49 8.95
CA MET A 24 -6.17 28.04 8.80
C MET A 24 -5.98 27.65 7.32
N ARG A 25 -6.77 28.22 6.41
CA ARG A 25 -6.61 27.99 4.96
C ARG A 25 -5.27 28.49 4.45
N ALA A 26 -4.83 29.69 4.82
CA ALA A 26 -3.53 30.21 4.41
C ALA A 26 -2.37 29.36 4.94
N ARG A 27 -2.47 28.84 6.17
CA ARG A 27 -1.46 27.95 6.75
C ARG A 27 -1.45 26.57 6.07
N PHE A 28 -2.62 26.06 5.67
CA PHE A 28 -2.70 24.85 4.84
C PHE A 28 -2.03 25.04 3.48
N GLU A 29 -2.32 26.13 2.76
CA GLU A 29 -1.71 26.45 1.47
C GLU A 29 -0.18 26.53 1.56
N LEU A 30 0.33 27.08 2.66
CA LEU A 30 1.77 27.07 2.95
C LEU A 30 2.28 25.64 3.20
N ALA A 31 1.62 24.88 4.07
CA ALA A 31 2.08 23.57 4.53
C ALA A 31 1.97 22.48 3.47
N GLY A 32 0.79 22.28 2.89
CA GLY A 32 0.52 21.24 1.90
C GLY A 32 1.14 21.60 0.54
N PRO A 33 0.50 22.45 -0.26
CA PRO A 33 0.98 22.75 -1.62
C PRO A 33 2.38 23.36 -1.68
N CYS A 34 2.68 24.39 -0.88
CA CYS A 34 3.93 25.15 -1.07
C CYS A 34 5.18 24.43 -0.54
N LEU A 35 5.16 23.99 0.73
CA LEU A 35 6.32 23.37 1.36
C LEU A 35 6.58 21.95 0.82
N LEU A 36 5.53 21.13 0.59
CA LEU A 36 5.72 19.79 0.04
C LEU A 36 6.21 19.81 -1.41
N ALA A 37 5.79 20.79 -2.22
CA ALA A 37 6.24 20.95 -3.60
C ALA A 37 7.74 21.30 -3.72
N THR A 38 8.38 21.77 -2.65
CA THR A 38 9.84 21.99 -2.66
C THR A 38 10.62 20.69 -2.85
N GLY A 39 10.03 19.53 -2.48
CA GLY A 39 10.70 18.23 -2.55
C GLY A 39 11.90 18.09 -1.60
N THR A 40 12.08 18.99 -0.63
CA THR A 40 13.21 18.99 0.30
C THR A 40 12.84 18.37 1.65
N LEU A 41 13.80 17.74 2.33
CA LEU A 41 13.61 17.21 3.68
C LEU A 41 13.12 18.28 4.65
N ASP A 42 13.75 19.46 4.64
CA ASP A 42 13.35 20.60 5.49
C ASP A 42 11.92 21.08 5.19
N GLY A 43 11.51 21.06 3.93
CA GLY A 43 10.14 21.41 3.53
C GLY A 43 9.12 20.41 4.05
N VAL A 44 9.41 19.11 3.95
CA VAL A 44 8.55 18.03 4.46
C VAL A 44 8.42 18.09 5.98
N GLN A 45 9.54 18.32 6.68
CA GLN A 45 9.58 18.49 8.13
C GLN A 45 8.71 19.69 8.57
N GLN A 46 8.89 20.86 7.96
CA GLN A 46 8.12 22.06 8.29
C GLN A 46 6.63 21.92 7.95
N ALA A 47 6.31 21.23 6.85
CA ALA A 47 4.92 20.93 6.49
C ALA A 47 4.26 20.08 7.58
N LEU A 48 4.92 19.02 8.04
CA LEU A 48 4.41 18.17 9.12
C LEU A 48 4.16 18.98 10.40
N GLU A 49 5.14 19.79 10.81
CA GLU A 49 5.02 20.65 12.00
C GLU A 49 3.81 21.58 11.90
N HIS A 50 3.61 22.22 10.74
CA HIS A 50 2.45 23.07 10.51
C HIS A 50 1.13 22.30 10.57
N LEU A 51 1.04 21.13 9.93
CA LEU A 51 -0.20 20.34 9.89
C LEU A 51 -0.57 19.79 11.28
N LEU A 52 0.41 19.29 12.05
CA LEU A 52 0.18 18.82 13.41
C LEU A 52 -0.25 19.97 14.34
N ASP A 53 0.34 21.16 14.22
CA ASP A 53 -0.11 22.32 14.98
C ASP A 53 -1.52 22.79 14.57
N MET A 54 -1.85 22.68 13.28
CA MET A 54 -3.20 22.98 12.81
C MET A 54 -4.23 22.00 13.37
N LEU A 55 -3.89 20.72 13.52
CA LEU A 55 -4.72 19.76 14.23
C LEU A 55 -4.91 20.16 15.72
N LYS A 56 -3.86 20.61 16.41
CA LYS A 56 -4.02 21.13 17.80
C LYS A 56 -5.00 22.32 17.86
N LEU A 57 -4.95 23.21 16.87
CA LEU A 57 -5.88 24.34 16.78
C LEU A 57 -7.31 23.86 16.45
N SER A 58 -7.46 22.86 15.59
CA SER A 58 -8.74 22.34 15.14
C SER A 58 -8.83 20.85 15.44
N ARG A 59 -9.15 20.51 16.70
CA ARG A 59 -9.04 19.13 17.22
C ARG A 59 -9.87 18.14 16.40
N SER A 60 -11.08 18.54 16.02
CA SER A 60 -12.04 17.79 15.21
C SER A 60 -11.70 17.73 13.71
N ASP A 61 -10.50 18.16 13.33
CA ASP A 61 -9.96 18.10 11.97
C ASP A 61 -10.95 18.49 10.85
N ASN A 62 -11.53 19.68 10.95
CA ASN A 62 -12.50 20.15 9.96
C ASN A 62 -11.93 20.39 8.55
N MET A 63 -10.62 20.22 8.36
CA MET A 63 -9.93 20.40 7.10
C MET A 63 -9.44 19.09 6.49
N GLY A 64 -9.63 17.94 7.15
CA GLY A 64 -9.17 16.64 6.65
C GLY A 64 -7.64 16.51 6.64
N LEU A 65 -6.94 17.15 7.58
CA LEU A 65 -5.48 17.08 7.67
C LEU A 65 -5.00 15.67 8.04
N ARG A 66 -5.84 14.89 8.73
CA ARG A 66 -5.55 13.50 9.14
C ARG A 66 -5.31 12.55 7.97
N ASP A 67 -5.78 12.89 6.77
CA ASP A 67 -5.61 12.07 5.57
C ASP A 67 -4.24 12.31 4.92
N ILE A 68 -3.65 13.51 5.11
CA ILE A 68 -2.39 13.92 4.48
C ILE A 68 -1.18 13.58 5.37
N ILE A 69 -1.31 13.79 6.68
CA ILE A 69 -0.23 13.66 7.67
C ILE A 69 0.49 12.29 7.62
N PRO A 70 -0.21 11.15 7.53
CA PRO A 70 0.45 9.84 7.59
C PRO A 70 1.45 9.60 6.45
N ALA A 71 1.11 10.01 5.22
CA ALA A 71 2.03 9.90 4.08
C ALA A 71 3.29 10.77 4.28
N ILE A 72 3.15 11.93 4.91
CA ILE A 72 4.28 12.80 5.25
C ILE A 72 5.17 12.14 6.32
N MET A 73 4.58 11.50 7.33
CA MET A 73 5.33 10.76 8.35
C MET A 73 6.17 9.64 7.74
N LEU A 74 5.64 8.87 6.78
CA LEU A 74 6.41 7.83 6.08
C LEU A 74 7.60 8.42 5.30
N ARG A 75 7.46 9.61 4.69
CA ARG A 75 8.56 10.31 4.00
C ARG A 75 9.67 10.78 4.93
N LEU A 76 9.37 10.93 6.21
CA LEU A 76 10.31 11.31 7.27
C LEU A 76 10.80 10.10 8.09
N ASP A 77 10.50 8.89 7.62
CA ASP A 77 10.83 7.63 8.31
C ASP A 77 10.26 7.53 9.73
N GLN A 78 9.17 8.25 10.00
CA GLN A 78 8.40 8.21 11.24
C GLN A 78 7.36 7.09 11.19
N ASP A 79 7.82 5.88 10.85
CA ASP A 79 6.96 4.74 10.52
C ASP A 79 6.11 4.29 11.71
N ARG A 80 6.70 4.31 12.91
CA ARG A 80 5.99 3.95 14.14
C ARG A 80 4.91 4.97 14.48
N GLU A 81 5.26 6.24 14.43
CA GLU A 81 4.36 7.35 14.68
C GLU A 81 3.24 7.40 13.64
N CYS A 82 3.54 7.10 12.38
CA CYS A 82 2.54 6.95 11.32
C CYS A 82 1.48 5.90 11.68
N TYR A 83 1.93 4.68 12.03
CA TYR A 83 1.02 3.61 12.44
C TYR A 83 0.18 4.01 13.67
N ASP A 84 0.83 4.54 14.71
CA ASP A 84 0.15 4.92 15.95
C ASP A 84 -0.82 6.11 15.74
N PHE A 85 -0.53 7.00 14.78
CA PHE A 85 -1.41 8.11 14.38
C PHE A 85 -2.65 7.62 13.66
N ILE A 86 -2.50 6.76 12.64
CA ILE A 86 -3.64 6.17 11.92
C ILE A 86 -4.52 5.41 12.90
N ARG A 87 -3.91 4.55 13.73
CA ARG A 87 -4.63 3.78 14.76
C ARG A 87 -5.39 4.68 15.72
N TRP A 88 -4.78 5.79 16.17
CA TRP A 88 -5.45 6.73 17.07
C TRP A 88 -6.75 7.26 16.45
N TRP A 89 -6.69 7.69 15.19
CA TRP A 89 -7.87 8.17 14.48
C TRP A 89 -8.90 7.07 14.28
N SER A 90 -8.52 5.85 13.89
CA SER A 90 -9.49 4.78 13.68
C SER A 90 -10.19 4.31 14.96
N VAL A 91 -9.50 4.33 16.11
CA VAL A 91 -10.07 3.88 17.39
C VAL A 91 -10.91 4.97 18.06
N HIS A 92 -10.50 6.24 17.95
CA HIS A 92 -11.08 7.34 18.72
C HIS A 92 -12.05 8.25 17.94
N ASP A 93 -12.27 8.04 16.62
CA ASP A 93 -13.26 8.80 15.81
C ASP A 93 -14.74 8.52 16.17
N SER A 94 -15.01 7.90 17.32
CA SER A 94 -16.37 7.58 17.77
C SER A 94 -17.08 8.77 18.42
N PRO A 95 -18.38 9.01 18.13
CA PRO A 95 -19.15 10.09 18.75
C PRO A 95 -19.36 9.82 20.25
N GLY A 96 -18.78 10.66 21.11
CA GLY A 96 -18.99 10.60 22.56
C GLY A 96 -17.72 10.62 23.41
N ASP A 97 -16.54 10.54 22.79
CA ASP A 97 -15.29 10.61 23.52
C ASP A 97 -14.99 12.03 24.01
N ASP A 98 -14.79 12.22 25.31
CA ASP A 98 -14.35 13.48 25.92
C ASP A 98 -12.95 13.93 25.42
N LEU A 99 -12.26 13.08 24.65
CA LEU A 99 -10.94 13.32 24.05
C LEU A 99 -10.92 14.49 23.06
N TRP A 100 -12.06 14.82 22.43
CA TRP A 100 -12.17 15.97 21.52
C TRP A 100 -12.11 17.32 22.25
N ALA A 101 -12.29 17.31 23.58
CA ALA A 101 -12.19 18.50 24.43
C ALA A 101 -10.78 18.68 25.02
N ASP A 102 -9.93 17.65 24.98
CA ASP A 102 -8.55 17.72 25.47
C ASP A 102 -7.62 18.21 24.35
N SER A 103 -7.17 19.47 24.47
CA SER A 103 -6.22 20.08 23.52
C SER A 103 -4.81 19.50 23.60
N ASP A 104 -4.46 18.85 24.71
CA ASP A 104 -3.10 18.40 25.01
C ASP A 104 -2.91 16.90 24.73
N ALA A 105 -3.99 16.16 24.46
CA ALA A 105 -3.94 14.74 24.11
C ALA A 105 -3.09 14.53 22.83
N PRO A 106 -2.09 13.64 22.83
CA PRO A 106 -1.34 13.34 21.61
C PRO A 106 -2.25 12.64 20.59
N TYR A 107 -2.05 12.91 19.30
CA TYR A 107 -2.65 12.14 18.19
C TYR A 107 -1.89 10.82 17.97
N LEU A 108 -1.49 10.17 19.06
CA LEU A 108 -0.68 8.96 19.06
C LEU A 108 -1.14 8.11 20.24
N ILE A 109 -1.22 6.80 20.04
CA ILE A 109 -1.38 5.84 21.15
C ILE A 109 0.02 5.42 21.60
N PRO A 110 0.56 5.91 22.74
CA PRO A 110 1.93 5.59 23.12
C PRO A 110 2.10 4.11 23.46
N GLY A 111 3.01 3.43 22.76
CA GLY A 111 3.75 2.27 23.28
C GLY A 111 2.96 0.99 23.59
N GLY A 112 1.74 0.80 23.06
CA GLY A 112 0.93 -0.39 23.35
C GLY A 112 0.72 -1.37 22.18
N ALA A 113 0.78 -0.91 20.93
CA ALA A 113 0.52 -1.75 19.76
C ALA A 113 1.75 -2.60 19.40
N ASN A 114 1.55 -3.90 19.26
CA ASN A 114 2.50 -4.72 18.54
C ASN A 114 2.33 -4.42 17.04
N ILE A 115 3.40 -3.97 16.37
CA ILE A 115 3.36 -3.67 14.93
C ILE A 115 3.18 -4.93 14.07
N LEU A 116 3.37 -6.12 14.68
CA LEU A 116 3.04 -7.41 14.08
C LEU A 116 1.57 -7.78 14.22
N SER A 117 0.77 -7.01 14.97
CA SER A 117 -0.66 -7.27 15.06
C SER A 117 -1.35 -6.75 13.81
N GLU A 118 -2.23 -7.57 13.27
CA GLU A 118 -3.11 -7.22 12.17
C GLU A 118 -3.82 -5.87 12.45
N PRO A 119 -3.96 -4.98 11.45
CA PRO A 119 -4.57 -3.67 11.62
C PRO A 119 -6.10 -3.75 11.71
N ASP A 120 -6.62 -4.56 12.63
CA ASP A 120 -8.07 -4.82 12.85
C ASP A 120 -8.86 -3.60 13.34
N PHE A 121 -8.17 -2.49 13.57
CA PHE A 121 -8.78 -1.21 13.95
C PHE A 121 -9.32 -0.43 12.75
N ILE A 122 -9.00 -0.84 11.52
CA ILE A 122 -9.57 -0.23 10.32
C ILE A 122 -10.99 -0.74 10.10
N ASP A 123 -11.93 0.19 9.95
CA ASP A 123 -13.33 -0.12 9.65
C ASP A 123 -13.45 -0.87 8.32
N GLU A 124 -14.02 -2.08 8.34
CA GLU A 124 -14.18 -2.91 7.14
C GLU A 124 -15.27 -2.39 6.18
N SER A 125 -16.21 -1.59 6.68
CA SER A 125 -17.37 -1.08 5.95
C SER A 125 -17.11 0.30 5.33
N PHE A 126 -16.45 1.20 6.06
CA PHE A 126 -16.17 2.57 5.60
C PHE A 126 -14.75 3.04 5.98
N PRO A 127 -13.70 2.40 5.45
CA PRO A 127 -12.34 2.80 5.74
C PRO A 127 -11.99 4.15 5.07
N SER A 128 -11.17 4.97 5.73
CA SER A 128 -10.48 6.08 5.05
C SER A 128 -9.52 5.52 4.00
N LEU A 129 -9.70 5.92 2.74
CA LEU A 129 -8.85 5.47 1.63
C LEU A 129 -7.39 5.90 1.86
N ASP A 130 -7.18 7.12 2.39
CA ASP A 130 -5.86 7.62 2.75
C ASP A 130 -5.19 6.76 3.84
N HIS A 131 -5.92 6.38 4.89
CA HIS A 131 -5.37 5.56 5.96
C HIS A 131 -5.05 4.14 5.49
N LEU A 132 -5.94 3.53 4.71
CA LEU A 132 -5.70 2.23 4.09
C LEU A 132 -4.46 2.23 3.20
N ASN A 133 -4.33 3.19 2.29
CA ASN A 133 -3.21 3.22 1.35
C ASN A 133 -1.86 3.42 2.07
N VAL A 134 -1.83 4.24 3.12
CA VAL A 134 -0.59 4.49 3.88
C VAL A 134 -0.22 3.27 4.73
N LEU A 135 -1.19 2.58 5.35
CA LEU A 135 -0.90 1.32 6.06
C LEU A 135 -0.41 0.24 5.09
N LEU A 136 -1.02 0.12 3.91
CA LEU A 136 -0.54 -0.80 2.89
C LEU A 136 0.90 -0.50 2.49
N LEU A 137 1.25 0.77 2.26
CA LEU A 137 2.61 1.18 1.96
C LEU A 137 3.56 0.81 3.10
N LEU A 138 3.18 1.06 4.35
CA LEU A 138 3.97 0.70 5.52
C LEU A 138 4.24 -0.82 5.57
N GLU A 139 3.21 -1.65 5.43
CA GLU A 139 3.35 -3.11 5.41
C GLU A 139 4.30 -3.57 4.30
N LEU A 140 4.14 -3.04 3.07
CA LEU A 140 5.03 -3.36 1.95
C LEU A 140 6.48 -2.91 2.19
N ARG A 141 6.72 -1.76 2.86
CA ARG A 141 8.08 -1.34 3.27
C ARG A 141 8.70 -2.38 4.20
N LEU A 142 7.95 -2.87 5.18
CA LEU A 142 8.44 -3.89 6.11
C LEU A 142 8.73 -5.22 5.41
N VAL A 143 7.86 -5.65 4.49
CA VAL A 143 8.08 -6.85 3.65
C VAL A 143 9.38 -6.73 2.86
N VAL A 144 9.61 -5.59 2.19
CA VAL A 144 10.82 -5.33 1.40
C VAL A 144 12.08 -5.35 2.28
N ASP A 145 12.03 -4.72 3.45
CA ASP A 145 13.15 -4.68 4.38
C ASP A 145 13.47 -6.06 4.97
N ILE A 146 12.46 -6.83 5.37
CA ILE A 146 12.61 -8.21 5.84
C ILE A 146 13.23 -9.08 4.75
N ARG A 147 12.76 -8.96 3.51
CA ARG A 147 13.37 -9.64 2.36
C ARG A 147 14.83 -9.26 2.21
N ASN A 148 15.16 -7.98 2.28
CA ASN A 148 16.53 -7.49 2.13
C ASN A 148 17.43 -8.05 3.24
N LEU A 149 16.95 -8.13 4.49
CA LEU A 149 17.65 -8.81 5.58
C LEU A 149 17.89 -10.29 5.27
N LYS A 150 16.88 -11.02 4.78
CA LYS A 150 17.02 -12.45 4.42
C LYS A 150 18.06 -12.65 3.32
N ILE A 151 18.07 -11.80 2.29
CA ILE A 151 19.09 -11.83 1.22
C ILE A 151 20.46 -11.51 1.80
N CYS A 152 20.56 -10.48 2.64
CA CYS A 152 21.79 -10.08 3.30
C CYS A 152 22.38 -11.25 4.10
N HIS A 153 21.57 -11.93 4.92
CA HIS A 153 21.98 -13.12 5.67
C HIS A 153 22.52 -14.24 4.76
N LYS A 154 21.83 -14.55 3.65
CA LYS A 154 22.31 -15.55 2.66
C LYS A 154 23.68 -15.18 2.09
N VAL A 155 23.86 -13.94 1.67
CA VAL A 155 25.11 -13.46 1.04
C VAL A 155 26.24 -13.41 2.06
N LEU A 156 25.97 -12.91 3.27
CA LEU A 156 26.95 -12.82 4.35
C LEU A 156 27.39 -14.20 4.83
N ALA A 157 26.46 -15.16 4.96
CA ALA A 157 26.77 -16.54 5.31
C ALA A 157 27.66 -17.24 4.26
N ALA A 158 27.55 -16.84 2.99
CA ALA A 158 28.43 -17.31 1.91
C ALA A 158 29.76 -16.52 1.82
N SER A 159 29.89 -15.42 2.56
CA SER A 159 31.04 -14.52 2.51
C SER A 159 32.14 -14.92 3.50
N LYS A 160 33.33 -14.32 3.36
CA LYS A 160 34.45 -14.44 4.32
C LYS A 160 34.55 -13.23 5.25
N LEU A 161 33.49 -12.41 5.33
CA LEU A 161 33.50 -11.19 6.13
C LEU A 161 33.40 -11.52 7.62
N PRO A 162 34.14 -10.80 8.50
CA PRO A 162 33.97 -10.93 9.96
C PRO A 162 32.53 -10.61 10.39
N GLU A 163 31.98 -11.39 11.33
CA GLU A 163 30.63 -11.22 11.88
C GLU A 163 30.38 -9.80 12.43
N ASP A 164 31.42 -9.16 12.99
CA ASP A 164 31.33 -7.80 13.51
C ASP A 164 30.92 -6.75 12.45
N LEU A 165 31.16 -7.04 11.16
CA LEU A 165 30.75 -6.16 10.05
C LEU A 165 29.34 -6.45 9.54
N TRP A 166 28.78 -7.63 9.82
CA TRP A 166 27.50 -8.08 9.29
C TRP A 166 26.38 -7.15 9.74
N ARG A 167 26.40 -6.79 11.02
CA ARG A 167 25.40 -5.91 11.62
C ARG A 167 25.30 -4.54 10.95
N ASN A 168 26.43 -3.96 10.57
CA ASN A 168 26.44 -2.65 9.91
C ASN A 168 25.94 -2.77 8.47
N ILE A 169 26.25 -3.88 7.79
CA ILE A 169 25.76 -4.16 6.44
C ILE A 169 24.24 -4.37 6.47
N GLU A 170 23.73 -5.21 7.38
CA GLU A 170 22.29 -5.41 7.60
C GLU A 170 21.55 -4.10 7.82
N LEU A 171 22.02 -3.24 8.74
CA LEU A 171 21.39 -1.93 8.99
C LEU A 171 21.39 -1.04 7.75
N ALA A 172 22.43 -1.12 6.92
CA ALA A 172 22.50 -0.36 5.67
C ALA A 172 21.53 -0.88 4.58
N THR A 173 21.02 -2.11 4.72
CA THR A 173 19.99 -2.67 3.83
C THR A 173 18.56 -2.30 4.23
N LEU A 174 18.37 -1.78 5.44
CA LEU A 174 17.07 -1.36 5.95
C LEU A 174 16.76 0.07 5.53
N ARG A 175 15.54 0.30 5.07
CA ARG A 175 15.04 1.65 4.76
C ARG A 175 14.19 2.21 5.89
N SER A 176 13.32 1.38 6.45
CA SER A 176 12.52 1.76 7.61
C SER A 176 13.33 1.63 8.90
N PRO A 177 13.41 2.68 9.75
CA PRO A 177 13.97 2.57 11.09
C PRO A 177 13.24 1.52 11.95
N LEU A 178 11.94 1.33 11.71
CA LEU A 178 11.11 0.35 12.39
C LEU A 178 11.56 -1.09 12.08
N SER A 179 12.07 -1.36 10.87
CA SER A 179 12.59 -2.67 10.48
C SER A 179 13.83 -3.10 11.29
N SER A 180 14.47 -2.19 12.03
CA SER A 180 15.56 -2.56 12.94
C SER A 180 15.11 -3.53 14.05
N LEU A 181 13.80 -3.63 14.32
CA LEU A 181 13.21 -4.64 15.20
C LEU A 181 13.44 -6.07 14.68
N TYR A 182 13.49 -6.26 13.36
CA TYR A 182 13.65 -7.56 12.72
C TYR A 182 15.09 -8.03 12.61
N GLN A 183 16.06 -7.11 12.72
CA GLN A 183 17.49 -7.42 12.57
C GLN A 183 17.96 -8.58 13.48
N ARG A 184 17.40 -8.69 14.69
CA ARG A 184 17.84 -9.68 15.69
C ARG A 184 17.07 -10.99 15.65
N LEU A 185 16.13 -11.14 14.72
CA LEU A 185 15.34 -12.35 14.61
C LEU A 185 16.19 -13.49 14.03
N SER A 186 15.87 -14.72 14.46
CA SER A 186 16.41 -15.91 13.81
C SER A 186 15.89 -16.00 12.36
N PRO A 187 16.56 -16.74 11.47
CA PRO A 187 16.09 -16.93 10.10
C PRO A 187 14.64 -17.43 9.99
N ASP A 188 14.23 -18.32 10.89
CA ASP A 188 12.85 -18.84 10.94
C ASP A 188 11.87 -17.75 11.38
N ALA A 189 12.20 -17.01 12.45
CA ALA A 189 11.35 -15.93 12.95
C ALA A 189 11.24 -14.76 11.95
N LEU A 190 12.31 -14.49 11.19
CA LEU A 190 12.32 -13.50 10.12
C LEU A 190 11.46 -13.95 8.93
N THR A 191 11.41 -15.26 8.66
CA THR A 191 10.52 -15.82 7.64
C THR A 191 9.06 -15.68 8.06
N THR A 192 8.71 -16.07 9.28
CA THR A 192 7.36 -15.90 9.82
C THR A 192 6.95 -14.42 9.85
N ALA A 193 7.83 -13.51 10.27
CA ALA A 193 7.53 -12.08 10.24
C ALA A 193 7.24 -11.57 8.82
N GLY A 194 8.02 -12.03 7.84
CA GLY A 194 7.79 -11.70 6.43
C GLY A 194 6.45 -12.21 5.92
N GLU A 195 6.08 -13.44 6.25
CA GLU A 195 4.78 -14.04 5.89
C GLU A 195 3.61 -13.27 6.51
N VAL A 196 3.70 -12.88 7.78
CA VAL A 196 2.67 -12.09 8.48
C VAL A 196 2.46 -10.73 7.80
N HIS A 197 3.53 -9.98 7.53
CA HIS A 197 3.41 -8.67 6.87
C HIS A 197 2.92 -8.79 5.43
N LEU A 198 3.22 -9.89 4.76
CA LEU A 198 2.75 -10.18 3.41
C LEU A 198 1.23 -10.44 3.40
N GLU A 199 0.74 -11.24 4.35
CA GLU A 199 -0.69 -11.49 4.56
C GLU A 199 -1.44 -10.19 4.86
N HIS A 200 -0.89 -9.35 5.74
CA HIS A 200 -1.46 -8.03 6.02
C HIS A 200 -1.52 -7.16 4.77
N ALA A 201 -0.44 -7.09 3.98
CA ALA A 201 -0.40 -6.33 2.75
C ALA A 201 -1.43 -6.84 1.72
N GLN A 202 -1.63 -8.16 1.61
CA GLN A 202 -2.66 -8.73 0.73
C GLN A 202 -4.08 -8.37 1.19
N LYS A 203 -4.35 -8.44 2.50
CA LYS A 203 -5.65 -8.05 3.07
C LYS A 203 -5.93 -6.57 2.86
N LEU A 204 -4.98 -5.70 3.19
CA LEU A 204 -5.08 -4.25 2.98
C LEU A 204 -5.21 -3.89 1.50
N GLY A 205 -4.45 -4.53 0.63
CA GLY A 205 -4.53 -4.34 -0.82
C GLY A 205 -5.89 -4.75 -1.39
N SER A 206 -6.44 -5.87 -0.93
CA SER A 206 -7.78 -6.33 -1.29
C SER A 206 -8.87 -5.39 -0.76
N GLN A 207 -8.72 -4.88 0.47
CA GLN A 207 -9.61 -3.86 1.04
C GLN A 207 -9.55 -2.56 0.24
N LEU A 208 -8.35 -2.10 -0.11
CA LEU A 208 -8.13 -0.90 -0.92
C LEU A 208 -8.79 -1.05 -2.30
N HIS A 209 -8.63 -2.19 -2.96
CA HIS A 209 -9.28 -2.45 -4.25
C HIS A 209 -10.82 -2.45 -4.15
N ARG A 210 -11.38 -3.00 -3.07
CA ARG A 210 -12.84 -2.94 -2.82
C ARG A 210 -13.33 -1.52 -2.53
N ALA A 211 -12.54 -0.72 -1.80
CA ALA A 211 -12.87 0.67 -1.50
C ALA A 211 -12.75 1.56 -2.75
N ASN A 212 -11.71 1.33 -3.56
CA ASN A 212 -11.45 2.05 -4.79
C ASN A 212 -10.63 1.20 -5.78
N SER A 213 -11.30 0.58 -6.76
CA SER A 213 -10.66 -0.33 -7.72
C SER A 213 -9.67 0.37 -8.65
N SER A 214 -9.78 1.70 -8.78
CA SER A 214 -8.97 2.52 -9.68
C SER A 214 -7.62 2.92 -9.09
N PHE A 215 -7.45 2.84 -7.77
CA PHE A 215 -6.25 3.35 -7.09
C PHE A 215 -4.95 2.71 -7.61
N MET A 216 -4.92 1.38 -7.73
CA MET A 216 -3.70 0.69 -8.17
C MET A 216 -3.36 1.00 -9.63
N PHE A 217 -4.36 1.19 -10.50
CA PHE A 217 -4.13 1.61 -11.88
C PHE A 217 -3.44 2.98 -11.91
N ALA A 218 -3.99 3.95 -11.19
CA ALA A 218 -3.41 5.29 -11.11
C ALA A 218 -2.06 5.31 -10.37
N LEU A 219 -1.78 4.39 -9.45
CA LEU A 219 -0.46 4.29 -8.83
C LEU A 219 0.63 3.89 -9.84
N PHE A 220 0.30 3.03 -10.82
CA PHE A 220 1.24 2.62 -11.87
C PHE A 220 1.32 3.60 -13.03
N ASP A 221 0.25 4.36 -13.29
CA ASP A 221 0.20 5.44 -14.27
C ASP A 221 -0.39 6.72 -13.65
N PRO A 222 0.43 7.51 -12.93
CA PRO A 222 -0.07 8.58 -12.07
C PRO A 222 -0.28 9.92 -12.77
N ASP A 223 0.15 10.09 -14.02
CA ASP A 223 0.27 11.40 -14.66
C ASP A 223 -1.06 12.16 -14.73
N GLU A 224 -2.14 11.48 -15.14
CA GLU A 224 -3.48 12.09 -15.20
C GLU A 224 -3.94 12.54 -13.81
N ALA A 225 -3.85 11.65 -12.83
CA ALA A 225 -4.29 11.91 -11.46
C ALA A 225 -3.48 13.03 -10.80
N LEU A 226 -2.15 13.04 -10.96
CA LEU A 226 -1.29 14.08 -10.37
C LEU A 226 -1.51 15.47 -10.98
N SER A 227 -2.01 15.55 -12.21
CA SER A 227 -2.30 16.82 -12.89
C SER A 227 -3.68 17.41 -12.55
N ARG A 228 -4.55 16.63 -11.90
CA ARG A 228 -5.96 16.97 -11.71
C ARG A 228 -6.18 17.90 -10.52
N VAL A 229 -7.12 18.83 -10.65
CA VAL A 229 -7.61 19.65 -9.52
C VAL A 229 -8.94 19.05 -9.05
N VAL A 230 -9.02 18.72 -7.75
CA VAL A 230 -10.22 18.16 -7.13
C VAL A 230 -10.86 19.19 -6.21
N GLU A 231 -12.14 19.50 -6.44
CA GLU A 231 -12.91 20.44 -5.61
C GLU A 231 -13.71 19.72 -4.51
N SER A 232 -14.19 18.52 -4.82
CA SER A 232 -14.99 17.67 -3.94
C SER A 232 -14.93 16.23 -4.42
N TYR A 233 -15.21 15.29 -3.53
CA TYR A 233 -15.28 13.87 -3.85
C TYR A 233 -16.45 13.20 -3.13
N SER A 234 -16.74 11.97 -3.52
CA SER A 234 -17.58 11.03 -2.77
C SER A 234 -16.79 9.76 -2.48
N PHE A 235 -17.13 9.01 -1.43
CA PHE A 235 -16.48 7.73 -1.12
C PHE A 235 -16.54 6.77 -2.32
N GLY A 236 -15.41 6.17 -2.67
CA GLY A 236 -15.20 5.29 -3.81
C GLY A 236 -15.08 5.99 -5.18
N SER A 237 -15.17 7.33 -5.23
CA SER A 237 -15.09 8.06 -6.49
C SER A 237 -13.68 8.14 -7.06
N TRP A 238 -13.57 8.47 -8.34
CA TRP A 238 -12.30 8.78 -8.98
C TRP A 238 -11.63 10.00 -8.32
N GLU A 239 -12.40 11.02 -7.94
CA GLU A 239 -11.90 12.21 -7.26
C GLU A 239 -11.28 11.92 -5.89
N GLU A 240 -11.84 10.95 -5.15
CA GLU A 240 -11.25 10.48 -3.88
C GLU A 240 -9.91 9.82 -4.14
N MET A 241 -9.85 8.91 -5.11
CA MET A 241 -8.61 8.25 -5.53
C MET A 241 -7.54 9.27 -5.90
N VAL A 242 -7.89 10.27 -6.72
CA VAL A 242 -6.96 11.32 -7.15
C VAL A 242 -6.39 12.06 -5.95
N LEU A 243 -7.23 12.47 -5.00
CA LEU A 243 -6.77 13.17 -3.79
C LEU A 243 -5.84 12.27 -2.96
N THR A 244 -6.26 11.03 -2.71
CA THR A 244 -5.45 10.08 -1.93
C THR A 244 -4.10 9.83 -2.59
N LEU A 245 -4.07 9.64 -3.92
CA LEU A 245 -2.83 9.46 -4.67
C LEU A 245 -1.96 10.72 -4.62
N GLN A 246 -2.52 11.92 -4.79
CA GLN A 246 -1.75 13.16 -4.68
C GLN A 246 -1.11 13.34 -3.29
N ASN A 247 -1.83 12.96 -2.23
CA ASN A 247 -1.33 13.02 -0.86
C ASN A 247 -0.17 12.03 -0.62
N SER A 248 -0.24 10.83 -1.21
CA SER A 248 0.66 9.73 -0.89
C SER A 248 1.72 9.40 -1.94
N HIS A 249 1.61 9.90 -3.17
CA HIS A 249 2.47 9.52 -4.30
C HIS A 249 3.96 9.72 -4.01
N ALA A 250 4.33 10.81 -3.33
CA ALA A 250 5.71 11.06 -2.95
C ALA A 250 6.24 10.03 -1.93
N ALA A 251 5.39 9.50 -1.05
CA ALA A 251 5.77 8.44 -0.11
C ALA A 251 5.96 7.10 -0.85
N TRP A 252 5.05 6.77 -1.78
CA TRP A 252 5.17 5.59 -2.65
C TRP A 252 6.43 5.64 -3.50
N SER A 253 6.67 6.75 -4.20
CA SER A 253 7.84 6.95 -5.05
C SER A 253 9.16 6.93 -4.26
N GLY A 254 9.14 7.40 -3.02
CA GLY A 254 10.31 7.38 -2.13
C GLY A 254 10.60 6.03 -1.49
N SER A 255 9.66 5.08 -1.56
CA SER A 255 9.78 3.76 -0.92
C SER A 255 10.44 2.75 -1.87
N GLU A 256 11.77 2.76 -1.91
CA GLU A 256 12.58 1.92 -2.79
C GLU A 256 12.23 0.43 -2.67
N GLY A 257 12.07 -0.24 -3.82
CA GLY A 257 11.79 -1.67 -3.91
C GLY A 257 10.31 -2.07 -3.71
N VAL A 258 9.46 -1.19 -3.19
CA VAL A 258 8.02 -1.47 -3.04
C VAL A 258 7.33 -1.56 -4.40
N LEU A 259 7.48 -0.53 -5.25
CA LEU A 259 6.90 -0.56 -6.59
C LEU A 259 7.48 -1.68 -7.46
N ASP A 260 8.73 -2.06 -7.25
CA ASP A 260 9.36 -3.16 -7.98
C ASP A 260 8.79 -4.52 -7.56
N LEU A 261 8.53 -4.72 -6.25
CA LEU A 261 7.82 -5.90 -5.76
C LEU A 261 6.42 -6.00 -6.39
N LEU A 262 5.67 -4.90 -6.43
CA LEU A 262 4.33 -4.89 -7.01
C LEU A 262 4.35 -5.08 -8.54
N ARG A 263 5.37 -4.56 -9.25
CA ARG A 263 5.56 -4.81 -10.69
C ARG A 263 5.89 -6.27 -10.97
N ASP A 264 6.70 -6.93 -10.14
CA ASP A 264 6.98 -8.36 -10.28
C ASP A 264 5.71 -9.19 -10.01
N ALA A 265 4.88 -8.78 -9.04
CA ALA A 265 3.58 -9.43 -8.79
C ALA A 265 2.61 -9.28 -9.98
N ARG A 266 2.56 -8.10 -10.60
CA ARG A 266 1.81 -7.88 -11.85
C ARG A 266 2.32 -8.75 -12.99
N LEU A 267 3.63 -8.87 -13.13
CA LEU A 267 4.24 -9.72 -14.17
C LEU A 267 3.85 -11.18 -13.95
N CYS A 268 3.94 -11.69 -12.73
CA CYS A 268 3.47 -13.03 -12.38
C CYS A 268 1.97 -13.21 -12.72
N ALA A 269 1.13 -12.24 -12.35
CA ALA A 269 -0.29 -12.28 -12.63
C ALA A 269 -0.63 -12.31 -14.13
N ALA A 270 0.07 -11.51 -14.94
CA ALA A 270 -0.08 -11.49 -16.39
C ALA A 270 0.33 -12.82 -17.01
N LEU A 271 1.54 -13.32 -16.68
CA LEU A 271 2.07 -14.57 -17.22
C LEU A 271 1.21 -15.78 -16.85
N SER A 272 0.61 -15.80 -15.66
CA SER A 272 -0.29 -16.87 -15.25
C SER A 272 -1.69 -16.78 -15.85
N SER A 273 -2.05 -15.66 -16.48
CA SER A 273 -3.38 -15.46 -17.08
C SER A 273 -3.34 -15.47 -18.61
N GLU A 274 -2.17 -15.69 -19.23
CA GLU A 274 -1.97 -15.62 -20.68
C GLU A 274 -2.84 -16.63 -21.43
N ASP A 275 -2.70 -17.92 -21.12
CA ASP A 275 -3.49 -19.00 -21.74
C ASP A 275 -5.01 -18.77 -21.52
N GLU A 276 -5.44 -18.38 -20.31
CA GLU A 276 -6.86 -18.08 -20.00
C GLU A 276 -7.41 -16.91 -20.84
N MET A 277 -6.61 -15.86 -21.07
CA MET A 277 -7.03 -14.72 -21.89
C MET A 277 -7.09 -15.07 -23.37
N GLU A 278 -6.15 -15.86 -23.89
CA GLU A 278 -6.18 -16.35 -25.28
C GLU A 278 -7.46 -17.16 -25.54
N ASP A 279 -7.76 -18.12 -24.67
CA ASP A 279 -8.97 -18.94 -24.76
C ASP A 279 -10.24 -18.09 -24.67
N MET A 280 -10.27 -17.09 -23.77
CA MET A 280 -11.39 -16.17 -23.65
C MET A 280 -11.63 -15.38 -24.94
N MET A 281 -10.58 -14.88 -25.60
CA MET A 281 -10.66 -14.10 -26.84
C MET A 281 -11.18 -14.93 -28.02
N ASP A 282 -11.00 -16.24 -27.98
CA ASP A 282 -11.50 -17.16 -29.01
C ASP A 282 -12.99 -17.49 -28.88
N THR A 283 -13.62 -17.16 -27.76
CA THR A 283 -15.05 -17.37 -27.56
C THR A 283 -15.92 -16.43 -28.42
N ASP A 284 -17.05 -16.96 -28.91
CA ASP A 284 -18.04 -16.15 -29.63
C ASP A 284 -18.59 -15.00 -28.78
N THR A 285 -18.65 -15.18 -27.46
CA THR A 285 -19.09 -14.15 -26.50
C THR A 285 -18.18 -12.94 -26.52
N PHE A 286 -16.85 -13.14 -26.50
CA PHE A 286 -15.89 -12.04 -26.56
C PHE A 286 -15.93 -11.33 -27.92
N ARG A 287 -15.91 -12.11 -29.01
CA ARG A 287 -15.90 -11.58 -30.39
C ARG A 287 -17.14 -10.77 -30.77
N SER A 288 -18.27 -11.04 -30.11
CA SER A 288 -19.54 -10.33 -30.31
C SER A 288 -19.82 -9.25 -29.26
N GLY A 289 -19.00 -9.17 -28.20
CA GLY A 289 -19.19 -8.27 -27.07
C GLY A 289 -18.56 -6.87 -27.24
N GLU A 290 -18.84 -6.01 -26.27
CA GLU A 290 -18.11 -4.76 -26.09
C GLU A 290 -16.67 -5.06 -25.65
N GLY A 291 -15.68 -4.39 -26.26
CA GLY A 291 -14.26 -4.64 -25.98
C GLY A 291 -13.56 -5.63 -26.92
N ARG A 292 -14.25 -6.19 -27.93
CA ARG A 292 -13.67 -7.10 -28.94
C ARG A 292 -12.47 -6.54 -29.72
N ASP A 293 -12.32 -5.21 -29.75
CA ASP A 293 -11.25 -4.52 -30.46
C ASP A 293 -9.98 -4.42 -29.60
N ARG A 294 -10.03 -4.84 -28.33
CA ARG A 294 -8.89 -4.85 -27.42
C ARG A 294 -7.89 -5.94 -27.79
N THR A 295 -6.63 -5.62 -27.60
CA THR A 295 -5.52 -6.56 -27.74
C THR A 295 -5.38 -7.45 -26.49
N ILE A 296 -4.70 -8.58 -26.63
CA ILE A 296 -4.39 -9.44 -25.48
C ILE A 296 -3.52 -8.70 -24.47
N GLU A 297 -2.59 -7.87 -24.95
CA GLU A 297 -1.71 -7.06 -24.10
C GLU A 297 -2.53 -6.10 -23.22
N GLU A 298 -3.53 -5.40 -23.79
CA GLU A 298 -4.41 -4.51 -23.03
C GLU A 298 -5.26 -5.27 -22.00
N LEU A 299 -5.71 -6.49 -22.30
CA LEU A 299 -6.45 -7.31 -21.34
C LEU A 299 -5.55 -7.78 -20.20
N LEU A 300 -4.34 -8.24 -20.54
CA LEU A 300 -3.34 -8.66 -19.56
C LEU A 300 -2.89 -7.51 -18.68
N GLU A 301 -2.82 -6.28 -19.20
CA GLU A 301 -2.55 -5.09 -18.37
C GLU A 301 -3.60 -4.93 -17.26
N ASP A 302 -4.89 -5.01 -17.59
CA ASP A 302 -5.97 -4.92 -16.60
C ASP A 302 -5.96 -6.09 -15.61
N VAL A 303 -5.85 -7.30 -16.14
CA VAL A 303 -5.85 -8.54 -15.33
C VAL A 303 -4.65 -8.54 -14.38
N SER A 304 -3.48 -8.07 -14.84
CA SER A 304 -2.27 -7.98 -14.01
C SER A 304 -2.49 -7.13 -12.76
N VAL A 305 -3.22 -6.01 -12.88
CA VAL A 305 -3.51 -5.12 -11.75
C VAL A 305 -4.59 -5.72 -10.86
N ASN A 306 -5.66 -6.26 -11.45
CA ASN A 306 -6.78 -6.82 -10.69
C ASN A 306 -6.39 -8.06 -9.88
N ARG A 307 -5.47 -8.87 -10.40
CA ARG A 307 -5.01 -10.12 -9.74
C ARG A 307 -3.73 -9.94 -8.92
N LEU A 308 -3.11 -8.76 -8.91
CA LEU A 308 -1.75 -8.56 -8.35
C LEU A 308 -1.59 -9.08 -6.92
N TRP A 309 -2.60 -8.92 -6.06
CA TRP A 309 -2.53 -9.31 -4.65
C TRP A 309 -2.44 -10.83 -4.47
N GLY A 310 -3.04 -11.61 -5.39
CA GLY A 310 -2.92 -13.07 -5.41
C GLY A 310 -1.51 -13.56 -5.77
N TYR A 311 -0.70 -12.71 -6.40
CA TYR A 311 0.66 -13.04 -6.85
C TYR A 311 1.75 -12.32 -6.04
N LEU A 312 1.39 -11.70 -4.92
CA LEU A 312 2.36 -10.99 -4.07
C LEU A 312 3.37 -11.96 -3.42
N GLU A 313 2.92 -13.16 -3.04
CA GLU A 313 3.79 -14.23 -2.54
C GLU A 313 4.81 -14.69 -3.57
N ASP A 314 4.39 -14.77 -4.83
CA ASP A 314 5.22 -15.17 -5.95
C ASP A 314 6.33 -14.15 -6.18
N ALA A 315 5.96 -12.87 -6.18
CA ALA A 315 6.91 -11.77 -6.29
C ALA A 315 7.89 -11.73 -5.10
N TYR A 316 7.39 -11.96 -3.89
CA TYR A 316 8.23 -12.00 -2.70
C TYR A 316 9.24 -13.17 -2.75
N ALA A 317 8.79 -14.35 -3.16
CA ALA A 317 9.65 -15.53 -3.32
C ALA A 317 10.67 -15.34 -4.45
N ASN A 318 10.27 -14.77 -5.58
CA ASN A 318 11.13 -14.42 -6.70
C ASN A 318 12.23 -13.46 -6.28
N ALA A 319 11.88 -12.39 -5.57
CA ALA A 319 12.84 -11.39 -5.15
C ALA A 319 13.85 -11.94 -4.13
N TYR A 320 13.54 -13.03 -3.43
CA TYR A 320 14.45 -13.77 -2.54
C TYR A 320 15.34 -14.81 -3.27
N TRP A 321 15.06 -15.08 -4.54
CA TRP A 321 15.79 -16.06 -5.35
C TRP A 321 17.08 -15.46 -5.93
N LEU A 322 18.22 -16.12 -5.68
CA LEU A 322 19.54 -15.68 -6.16
C LEU A 322 20.07 -16.54 -7.32
N GLY A 323 19.28 -17.50 -7.81
CA GLY A 323 19.65 -18.37 -8.92
C GLY A 323 19.27 -17.80 -10.30
N PRO A 324 19.35 -18.60 -11.36
CA PRO A 324 18.90 -18.23 -12.70
C PRO A 324 17.42 -17.82 -12.71
N TRP A 325 17.05 -16.93 -13.63
CA TRP A 325 15.66 -16.46 -13.76
C TRP A 325 14.69 -17.59 -14.09
N SER A 326 15.10 -18.54 -14.95
CA SER A 326 14.29 -19.71 -15.36
C SER A 326 13.86 -20.58 -14.20
N ASP A 327 14.60 -20.54 -13.09
CA ASP A 327 14.41 -21.44 -11.96
C ASP A 327 13.72 -20.72 -10.79
N ARG A 328 13.13 -19.53 -11.04
CA ARG A 328 12.42 -18.78 -10.02
C ARG A 328 11.21 -19.57 -9.50
N PRO A 329 10.83 -19.39 -8.23
CA PRO A 329 9.68 -20.10 -7.64
C PRO A 329 8.34 -19.87 -8.36
N SER A 330 8.12 -18.69 -8.94
CA SER A 330 6.94 -18.41 -9.77
C SER A 330 6.94 -19.19 -11.09
N GLU A 331 8.09 -19.23 -11.78
CA GLU A 331 8.25 -19.95 -13.04
C GLU A 331 8.01 -21.45 -12.87
N GLN A 332 8.56 -22.05 -11.80
CA GLN A 332 8.33 -23.46 -11.47
C GLN A 332 6.85 -23.75 -11.21
N ARG A 333 6.17 -22.88 -10.45
CA ARG A 333 4.73 -23.03 -10.19
C ARG A 333 3.89 -22.85 -11.43
N ARG A 334 4.26 -21.93 -12.34
CA ARG A 334 3.57 -21.76 -13.61
C ARG A 334 3.76 -22.98 -14.51
N GLU A 335 4.96 -23.54 -14.59
CA GLU A 335 5.21 -24.77 -15.35
C GLU A 335 4.41 -25.96 -14.78
N GLU A 336 4.33 -26.08 -13.45
CA GLU A 336 3.52 -27.11 -12.79
C GLU A 336 2.03 -26.91 -13.05
N ALA A 337 1.53 -25.67 -12.94
CA ALA A 337 0.15 -25.34 -13.26
C ALA A 337 -0.17 -25.68 -14.73
N ARG A 338 0.67 -25.27 -15.68
CA ARG A 338 0.46 -25.57 -17.10
C ARG A 338 0.39 -27.07 -17.39
N ARG A 339 1.26 -27.87 -16.75
CA ARG A 339 1.21 -29.33 -16.86
C ARG A 339 -0.12 -29.90 -16.36
N LEU A 340 -0.64 -29.41 -15.24
CA LEU A 340 -1.93 -29.85 -14.70
C LEU A 340 -3.11 -29.45 -15.61
N TRP A 341 -3.06 -28.25 -16.19
CA TRP A 341 -4.05 -27.80 -17.17
C TRP A 341 -4.08 -28.68 -18.42
N ASP A 342 -2.91 -28.99 -19.00
CA ASP A 342 -2.80 -29.88 -20.16
C ASP A 342 -3.32 -31.30 -19.84
N GLU A 343 -3.05 -31.82 -18.63
CA GLU A 343 -3.54 -33.14 -18.17
C GLU A 343 -5.07 -33.19 -18.00
N GLU A 344 -5.69 -32.11 -17.51
CA GLU A 344 -7.16 -32.03 -17.35
C GLU A 344 -7.90 -31.97 -18.70
N ASP A 345 -7.33 -31.27 -19.69
CA ASP A 345 -7.90 -31.22 -21.04
C ASP A 345 -7.83 -32.59 -21.76
N ASP A 346 -6.73 -33.32 -21.61
CA ASP A 346 -6.58 -34.67 -22.18
C ASP A 346 -7.61 -35.66 -21.58
N ASP A 347 -7.90 -35.56 -20.28
CA ASP A 347 -8.92 -36.38 -19.61
C ASP A 347 -10.37 -36.01 -20.03
N TYR A 348 -10.63 -34.74 -20.37
CA TYR A 348 -11.93 -34.29 -20.88
C TYR A 348 -12.21 -34.82 -22.30
N PHE A 349 -11.19 -34.93 -23.17
CA PHE A 349 -11.30 -35.52 -24.51
C PHE A 349 -11.21 -37.06 -24.52
N GLY A 350 -10.83 -37.70 -23.41
CA GLY A 350 -10.70 -39.16 -23.27
C GLY A 350 -12.02 -39.96 -23.21
N TYR A 351 -13.17 -39.31 -22.97
CA TYR A 351 -14.49 -39.96 -22.93
C TYR A 351 -15.29 -39.74 -24.23
N GLY A 352 -14.68 -40.05 -25.38
CA GLY A 352 -15.20 -39.60 -26.67
C GLY A 352 -15.27 -40.58 -27.83
N THR A 353 -14.90 -41.86 -27.72
CA THR A 353 -15.14 -42.85 -28.81
C THR A 353 -15.22 -44.28 -28.27
N GLY A 354 -16.38 -44.65 -27.73
CA GLY A 354 -16.77 -46.04 -27.59
C GLY A 354 -17.79 -46.37 -28.67
N ASP A 355 -17.33 -46.89 -29.81
CA ASP A 355 -18.16 -47.44 -30.87
C ASP A 355 -19.18 -48.44 -30.27
N SER A 356 -20.46 -48.11 -30.36
CA SER A 356 -21.53 -49.08 -30.20
C SER A 356 -21.89 -49.64 -31.58
N ASP A 357 -21.05 -50.53 -32.10
CA ASP A 357 -21.46 -51.47 -33.13
C ASP A 357 -22.40 -52.50 -32.48
N VAL A 358 -23.70 -52.32 -32.70
CA VAL A 358 -24.71 -53.35 -32.47
C VAL A 358 -25.10 -53.89 -33.85
N GLU A 359 -24.57 -55.07 -34.17
CA GLU A 359 -25.00 -55.89 -35.31
C GLU A 359 -26.45 -56.38 -35.09
N ASP A 360 -27.26 -56.27 -36.15
CA ASP A 360 -28.51 -57.02 -36.37
C ASP A 360 -28.24 -58.35 -37.09
#